data_AF-A0AAD9IVN0-F1
#
_entry.id   AF-A0AAD9IVN0-F1
#
_cell.length_a   1.000
_cell.length_b   1.000
_cell.length_c   1.000
_cell.angle_alpha   90.00
_cell.angle_beta   90.00
_cell.angle_gamma   90.00
#
_symmetry.space_group_name_H-M   'P 1'
#
loop_
_entity.id
_entity.type
_entity.pdbx_description
1 polymer ?
#
loop_
_entity_poly.entity_id
_entity_poly.type
_entity_poly.pdbx_seq_one_letter_code
_entity_poly.pdbx_strand_id
1 'polypeptide(L)'
;MAESETLSLADTSTENQEDPLQDLSDEQLYQLLDDTIRANEVLATETQMFDKYLKRVDKDMTFHQAPTTLMATPSQSTHDLGGRVSRKRSKSRSSTMDRTLRLSAEQKCDIALREIEEYREELEKLHEESERIMDNFKAIMEECDLRLAEMKKASYEFERDVVKGSINPRTNKVIAEKVVRYLEDKLRARGTLIEKLRLKNATLKVQKKKLHMQLKQKEEMGEVLHEVDFNQLKIENQQYIEKIDERNQDLLRLKLMAGNTLQVLNSYKKKLHYFTLQSEQLKSEITSRNDLLSRIDSETHTVEEERAAAEKINRKLRQHLADYRVPDVMVYVKEKADLYELKKKVRTWERKVEIAEMALDTHRKAWKQIQMAAQQVNPWGTMQAV
;
A
#
# COMPACT_ATOMS: atom_id res chain seq x y z
N MET A 1 -4.45 97.27 -34.94
CA MET A 1 -5.83 96.80 -34.70
C MET A 1 -5.82 95.31 -34.95
N ALA A 2 -6.11 94.44 -33.99
CA ALA A 2 -6.45 94.68 -32.59
C ALA A 2 -5.91 93.52 -31.70
N GLU A 3 -5.87 93.74 -30.39
CA GLU A 3 -5.73 92.80 -29.25
C GLU A 3 -5.24 91.35 -29.54
N SER A 4 -4.13 90.82 -29.00
CA SER A 4 -3.57 90.91 -27.63
C SER A 4 -4.56 90.58 -26.51
N GLU A 5 -4.83 89.28 -26.31
CA GLU A 5 -5.25 88.75 -25.00
C GLU A 5 -4.13 87.92 -24.39
N THR A 6 -3.49 88.49 -23.38
CA THR A 6 -2.52 87.82 -22.51
C THR A 6 -3.24 86.94 -21.49
N LEU A 7 -3.18 85.61 -21.64
CA LEU A 7 -3.67 84.73 -20.58
C LEU A 7 -2.64 84.68 -19.45
N SER A 8 -2.98 85.33 -18.32
CA SER A 8 -2.14 85.40 -17.13
C SER A 8 -1.82 84.00 -16.59
N LEU A 9 -0.53 83.67 -16.50
CA LEU A 9 -0.05 82.68 -15.55
C LEU A 9 -0.47 83.13 -14.14
N ALA A 10 -1.28 82.32 -13.47
CA ALA A 10 -1.62 82.50 -12.06
C ALA A 10 -0.84 81.46 -11.27
N ASP A 11 -0.06 81.93 -10.28
CA ASP A 11 0.71 81.09 -9.38
C ASP A 11 -0.14 79.95 -8.80
N THR A 12 0.32 78.73 -8.99
CA THR A 12 -0.02 77.62 -8.09
C THR A 12 1.28 77.10 -7.49
N SER A 13 1.65 77.77 -6.40
CA SER A 13 2.64 77.42 -5.39
C SER A 13 3.29 76.03 -5.51
N THR A 14 4.59 76.05 -5.84
CA THR A 14 5.64 75.12 -5.35
C THR A 14 5.18 73.97 -4.44
N GLU A 15 4.79 72.85 -5.05
CA GLU A 15 5.29 71.56 -4.57
C GLU A 15 6.61 71.30 -5.31
N ASN A 16 7.71 71.16 -4.56
CA ASN A 16 8.96 70.67 -5.11
C ASN A 16 8.79 69.20 -5.48
N GLN A 17 8.32 68.94 -6.70
CA GLN A 17 8.82 67.81 -7.45
C GLN A 17 10.18 68.26 -8.00
N GLU A 18 11.25 67.84 -7.32
CA GLU A 18 12.58 67.77 -7.94
C GLU A 18 12.38 67.07 -9.29
N ASP A 19 12.78 67.70 -10.40
CA ASP A 19 12.60 67.10 -11.72
C ASP A 19 13.44 65.79 -11.71
N PRO A 20 12.82 64.60 -11.76
CA PRO A 20 13.52 63.35 -11.47
C PRO A 20 14.60 62.99 -12.50
N LEU A 21 14.72 63.81 -13.55
CA LEU A 21 15.72 63.73 -14.62
C LEU A 21 16.98 64.57 -14.31
N GLN A 22 16.91 65.49 -13.34
CA GLN A 22 17.93 66.53 -13.12
C GLN A 22 19.12 66.05 -12.27
N ASP A 23 18.94 64.96 -11.50
CA ASP A 23 19.98 64.29 -10.71
C ASP A 23 20.59 63.05 -11.41
N LEU A 24 20.14 62.72 -12.63
CA LEU A 24 20.67 61.58 -13.39
C LEU A 24 21.90 62.01 -14.21
N SER A 25 22.90 61.14 -14.25
CA SER A 25 23.99 61.25 -15.23
C SER A 25 23.49 61.01 -16.66
N ASP A 26 24.20 61.53 -17.67
CA ASP A 26 23.90 61.31 -19.09
C ASP A 26 23.68 59.82 -19.41
N GLU A 27 24.47 58.91 -18.81
CA GLU A 27 24.37 57.47 -19.02
C GLU A 27 23.08 56.87 -18.41
N GLN A 28 22.64 57.38 -17.25
CA GLN A 28 21.34 57.02 -16.67
C GLN A 28 20.17 57.59 -17.47
N LEU A 29 20.31 58.79 -18.06
CA LEU A 29 19.32 59.37 -18.97
C LEU A 29 19.20 58.57 -20.27
N TYR A 30 20.32 58.11 -20.86
CA TYR A 30 20.31 57.19 -22.00
C TYR A 30 19.62 55.87 -21.67
N GLN A 31 19.91 55.28 -20.51
CA GLN A 31 19.27 54.04 -20.08
C GLN A 31 17.75 54.22 -19.86
N LEU A 32 17.35 55.31 -19.19
CA LEU A 32 15.94 55.65 -18.98
C LEU A 32 15.19 55.90 -20.30
N LEU A 33 15.84 56.57 -21.27
CA LEU A 33 15.28 56.79 -22.60
C LEU A 33 15.07 55.46 -23.34
N ASP A 34 16.05 54.56 -23.33
CA ASP A 34 15.95 53.26 -24.00
C ASP A 34 14.91 52.34 -23.34
N ASP A 35 14.86 52.30 -22.01
CA ASP A 35 13.81 51.59 -21.26
C ASP A 35 12.42 52.19 -21.53
N THR A 36 12.31 53.52 -21.69
CA THR A 36 11.05 54.20 -22.04
C THR A 36 10.62 53.92 -23.49
N ILE A 37 11.57 53.84 -24.43
CA ILE A 37 11.30 53.43 -25.82
C ILE A 37 10.79 51.99 -25.84
N ARG A 38 11.49 51.06 -25.19
CA ARG A 38 11.08 49.65 -25.08
C ARG A 38 9.71 49.50 -24.40
N ALA A 39 9.40 50.29 -23.37
CA ALA A 39 8.07 50.29 -22.75
C ALA A 39 6.97 50.81 -23.70
N ASN A 40 7.24 51.85 -24.48
CA ASN A 40 6.32 52.37 -25.49
C ASN A 40 6.09 51.39 -26.64
N GLU A 41 7.12 50.65 -27.08
CA GLU A 41 6.99 49.58 -28.07
C GLU A 41 6.07 48.46 -27.57
N VAL A 42 6.24 48.01 -26.32
CA VAL A 42 5.35 47.02 -25.69
C VAL A 42 3.90 47.53 -25.65
N LEU A 43 3.66 48.78 -25.22
CA LEU A 43 2.33 49.38 -25.22
C LEU A 43 1.72 49.53 -26.62
N ALA A 44 2.55 49.83 -27.64
CA ALA A 44 2.12 49.90 -29.03
C ALA A 44 1.70 48.53 -29.58
N THR A 45 2.46 47.47 -29.29
CA THR A 45 2.09 46.09 -29.69
C THR A 45 0.83 45.60 -28.96
N GLU A 46 0.69 45.91 -27.66
CA GLU A 46 -0.53 45.64 -26.90
C GLU A 46 -1.75 46.36 -27.51
N THR A 47 -1.60 47.65 -27.83
CA THR A 47 -2.67 48.44 -28.45
C THR A 47 -3.05 47.91 -29.83
N GLN A 48 -2.06 47.49 -30.63
CA GLN A 48 -2.29 46.90 -31.95
C GLN A 48 -3.04 45.56 -31.87
N MET A 49 -2.72 44.72 -30.88
CA MET A 49 -3.46 43.47 -30.60
C MET A 49 -4.92 43.77 -30.25
N PHE A 50 -5.17 44.70 -29.34
CA PHE A 50 -6.54 45.05 -28.95
C PHE A 50 -7.36 45.69 -30.09
N ASP A 51 -6.74 46.52 -30.93
CA ASP A 51 -7.38 47.11 -32.11
C ASP A 51 -7.77 46.04 -33.16
N LYS A 52 -6.92 45.03 -33.40
CA LYS A 52 -7.24 43.90 -34.27
C LYS A 52 -8.38 43.03 -33.72
N TYR A 53 -8.31 42.68 -32.44
CA TYR A 53 -9.37 41.94 -31.74
C TYR A 53 -10.71 42.70 -31.80
N LEU A 54 -10.71 44.01 -31.51
CA LEU A 54 -11.90 44.85 -31.56
C LEU A 54 -12.52 44.87 -32.98
N LYS A 55 -11.70 45.06 -34.02
CA LYS A 55 -12.13 45.05 -35.43
C LYS A 55 -12.78 43.74 -35.85
N ARG A 56 -12.39 42.60 -35.27
CA ARG A 56 -13.04 41.30 -35.48
C ARG A 56 -14.36 41.20 -34.72
N VAL A 57 -14.36 41.52 -33.43
CA VAL A 57 -15.59 41.48 -32.60
C VAL A 57 -16.69 42.42 -33.12
N ASP A 58 -16.35 43.63 -33.57
CA ASP A 58 -17.32 44.57 -34.16
C ASP A 58 -17.90 44.04 -35.49
N LYS A 59 -17.11 43.29 -36.27
CA LYS A 59 -17.53 42.65 -37.52
C LYS A 59 -18.51 41.49 -37.28
N ASP A 60 -18.31 40.73 -36.20
CA ASP A 60 -19.22 39.64 -35.82
C ASP A 60 -20.51 40.17 -35.19
N MET A 61 -20.41 41.21 -34.34
CA MET A 61 -21.56 41.88 -33.73
C MET A 61 -22.46 42.56 -34.77
N THR A 62 -21.88 43.15 -35.82
CA THR A 62 -22.67 43.72 -36.94
C THR A 62 -23.34 42.66 -37.79
N PHE A 63 -22.78 41.44 -37.90
CA PHE A 63 -23.45 40.31 -38.56
C PHE A 63 -24.67 39.78 -37.80
N HIS A 64 -24.71 39.95 -36.47
CA HIS A 64 -25.78 39.46 -35.60
C HIS A 64 -26.99 40.42 -35.47
N GLN A 65 -26.97 41.59 -36.12
CA GLN A 65 -28.08 42.56 -36.13
C GLN A 65 -28.93 42.55 -37.42
N ALA A 66 -29.00 41.42 -38.12
CA ALA A 66 -30.02 41.21 -39.16
C ALA A 66 -31.42 41.05 -38.52
N PRO A 67 -32.46 41.81 -38.94
CA PRO A 67 -33.72 41.89 -38.22
C PRO A 67 -34.58 40.63 -38.44
N THR A 68 -34.67 39.78 -37.41
CA THR A 68 -35.60 38.63 -37.39
C THR A 68 -36.86 38.98 -36.63
N THR A 69 -38.02 38.76 -37.27
CA THR A 69 -39.34 39.14 -36.79
C THR A 69 -39.81 38.43 -35.51
N LEU A 70 -40.35 39.24 -34.59
CA LEU A 70 -41.28 38.98 -33.49
C LEU A 70 -41.86 37.54 -33.36
N MET A 71 -41.65 36.92 -32.19
CA MET A 71 -42.70 36.27 -31.38
C MET A 71 -42.34 36.37 -29.90
N ALA A 72 -43.33 36.41 -29.00
CA ALA A 72 -43.16 36.66 -27.56
C ALA A 72 -44.07 35.78 -26.70
N THR A 73 -43.66 35.53 -25.44
CA THR A 73 -44.43 35.23 -24.18
C THR A 73 -43.55 34.37 -23.22
N PRO A 74 -43.82 34.26 -21.89
CA PRO A 74 -43.58 35.34 -20.93
C PRO A 74 -42.99 34.89 -19.54
N SER A 75 -42.79 35.86 -18.62
CA SER A 75 -42.51 35.71 -17.17
C SER A 75 -41.11 35.20 -16.78
N GLN A 76 -40.40 35.70 -15.75
CA GLN A 76 -40.67 36.65 -14.64
C GLN A 76 -39.32 37.28 -14.17
N SER A 77 -39.16 38.27 -13.28
CA SER A 77 -40.06 39.05 -12.39
C SER A 77 -39.39 40.38 -11.92
N THR A 78 -40.20 41.40 -11.58
CA THR A 78 -39.96 42.47 -10.55
C THR A 78 -38.59 43.17 -10.44
N HIS A 79 -38.51 44.46 -10.79
CA HIS A 79 -38.80 45.57 -9.83
C HIS A 79 -38.92 46.94 -10.53
N ASP A 80 -39.71 47.86 -9.97
CA ASP A 80 -39.95 49.23 -10.47
C ASP A 80 -38.74 50.17 -10.40
N LEU A 81 -38.62 51.11 -11.36
CA LEU A 81 -38.97 52.54 -11.14
C LEU A 81 -38.60 53.48 -12.32
N GLY A 82 -39.56 54.31 -12.72
CA GLY A 82 -39.35 55.72 -13.10
C GLY A 82 -38.56 56.07 -14.38
N GLY A 83 -39.26 56.34 -15.49
CA GLY A 83 -38.65 57.02 -16.63
C GLY A 83 -38.60 58.55 -16.47
N ARG A 84 -37.63 59.21 -17.14
CA ARG A 84 -37.84 60.50 -17.84
C ARG A 84 -36.65 60.96 -18.69
N VAL A 85 -36.98 61.46 -19.87
CA VAL A 85 -36.08 62.22 -20.76
C VAL A 85 -35.84 63.62 -20.20
N SER A 86 -34.59 64.04 -19.99
CA SER A 86 -34.08 65.33 -20.52
C SER A 86 -32.63 65.70 -20.14
N ARG A 87 -31.95 66.24 -21.16
CA ARG A 87 -31.04 67.41 -21.15
C ARG A 87 -29.78 67.40 -20.27
N LYS A 88 -28.65 67.32 -20.98
CA LYS A 88 -27.41 68.10 -20.80
C LYS A 88 -27.25 68.84 -19.47
N ARG A 89 -26.35 68.33 -18.63
CA ARG A 89 -25.57 69.17 -17.74
C ARG A 89 -24.14 68.63 -17.65
N SER A 90 -23.20 69.36 -18.24
CA SER A 90 -21.77 69.09 -18.14
C SER A 90 -21.36 69.16 -16.67
N LYS A 91 -20.82 68.06 -16.14
CA LYS A 91 -20.23 68.00 -14.81
C LYS A 91 -18.93 67.23 -14.85
N SER A 92 -17.83 67.96 -14.73
CA SER A 92 -16.47 67.43 -14.68
C SER A 92 -16.28 66.51 -13.47
N ARG A 93 -16.16 65.20 -13.73
CA ARG A 93 -15.51 64.18 -12.88
C ARG A 93 -15.55 62.82 -13.60
N SER A 94 -14.58 62.59 -14.50
CA SER A 94 -14.41 61.32 -15.22
C SER A 94 -12.96 60.83 -15.20
N SER A 95 -12.30 60.86 -14.04
CA SER A 95 -11.09 60.03 -13.82
C SER A 95 -11.43 58.72 -13.10
N THR A 96 -12.57 58.64 -12.43
CA THR A 96 -13.07 57.43 -11.79
C THR A 96 -13.78 56.50 -12.77
N MET A 97 -14.50 57.03 -13.77
CA MET A 97 -15.12 56.21 -14.83
C MET A 97 -14.07 55.58 -15.75
N ASP A 98 -13.00 56.31 -16.08
CA ASP A 98 -11.84 55.77 -16.82
C ASP A 98 -11.16 54.61 -16.08
N ARG A 99 -11.22 54.59 -14.74
CA ARG A 99 -10.65 53.51 -13.94
C ARG A 99 -11.51 52.24 -13.95
N THR A 100 -12.81 52.37 -14.19
CA THR A 100 -13.77 51.26 -14.38
C THR A 100 -13.90 50.78 -15.83
N LEU A 101 -13.32 51.50 -16.80
CA LEU A 101 -13.30 51.12 -18.23
C LEU A 101 -12.00 50.40 -18.66
N ARG A 102 -11.06 50.19 -17.73
CA ARG A 102 -9.83 49.43 -17.99
C ARG A 102 -10.10 47.94 -17.89
N LEU A 103 -9.67 47.19 -18.92
CA LEU A 103 -9.65 45.73 -18.90
C LEU A 103 -8.83 45.23 -17.70
N SER A 104 -9.35 44.23 -17.01
CA SER A 104 -8.60 43.45 -16.01
C SER A 104 -7.38 42.80 -16.67
N ALA A 105 -6.31 42.54 -15.90
CA ALA A 105 -5.16 41.77 -16.38
C ALA A 105 -5.58 40.39 -16.93
N GLU A 106 -6.56 39.76 -16.29
CA GLU A 106 -7.18 38.50 -16.75
C GLU A 106 -7.84 38.67 -18.13
N GLN A 107 -8.69 39.68 -18.30
CA GLN A 107 -9.35 39.98 -19.58
C GLN A 107 -8.35 40.33 -20.69
N LYS A 108 -7.24 41.02 -20.36
CA LYS A 108 -6.14 41.27 -21.31
C LYS A 108 -5.47 39.97 -21.73
N CYS A 109 -5.19 39.06 -20.80
CA CYS A 109 -4.67 37.73 -21.11
C CYS A 109 -5.65 36.92 -21.98
N ASP A 110 -6.95 36.95 -21.70
CA ASP A 110 -7.96 36.25 -22.51
C ASP A 110 -8.05 36.77 -23.95
N ILE A 111 -7.85 38.08 -24.15
CA ILE A 111 -7.77 38.68 -25.48
C ILE A 111 -6.46 38.29 -26.16
N ALA A 112 -5.33 38.34 -25.45
CA ALA A 112 -4.04 37.94 -25.97
C ALA A 112 -4.01 36.47 -26.42
N LEU A 113 -4.58 35.55 -25.62
CA LEU A 113 -4.68 34.13 -25.97
C LEU A 113 -5.54 33.89 -27.22
N ARG A 114 -6.67 34.61 -27.35
CA ARG A 114 -7.52 34.52 -28.55
C ARG A 114 -6.85 35.12 -29.79
N GLU A 115 -6.15 36.25 -29.64
CA GLU A 115 -5.39 36.85 -30.74
C GLU A 115 -4.26 35.91 -31.20
N ILE A 116 -3.56 35.25 -30.26
CA ILE A 116 -2.53 34.24 -30.56
C ILE A 116 -3.10 33.05 -31.33
N GLU A 117 -4.26 32.53 -30.93
CA GLU A 117 -4.87 31.39 -31.63
C GLU A 117 -5.31 31.77 -33.05
N GLU A 118 -5.88 32.96 -33.22
CA GLU A 118 -6.25 33.45 -34.55
C GLU A 118 -5.03 33.74 -35.44
N TYR A 119 -3.92 34.23 -34.88
CA TYR A 119 -2.65 34.30 -35.63
C TYR A 119 -2.12 32.93 -36.04
N ARG A 120 -2.32 31.87 -35.23
CA ARG A 120 -1.96 30.50 -35.62
C ARG A 120 -2.81 30.03 -36.79
N GLU A 121 -4.12 30.24 -36.73
CA GLU A 121 -5.03 29.93 -37.83
C GLU A 121 -4.70 30.72 -39.11
N GLU A 122 -4.40 32.03 -39.01
CA GLU A 122 -4.00 32.86 -40.15
C GLU A 122 -2.67 32.37 -40.77
N LEU A 123 -1.69 31.99 -39.93
CA LEU A 123 -0.42 31.43 -40.38
C LEU A 123 -0.59 30.06 -41.05
N GLU A 124 -1.44 29.19 -40.52
CA GLU A 124 -1.74 27.88 -41.11
C GLU A 124 -2.43 28.02 -42.48
N LYS A 125 -3.48 28.86 -42.56
CA LYS A 125 -4.16 29.18 -43.83
C LYS A 125 -3.20 29.79 -44.87
N LEU A 126 -2.29 30.65 -44.44
CA LEU A 126 -1.26 31.23 -45.32
C LEU A 126 -0.23 30.18 -45.76
N HIS A 127 0.14 29.24 -44.88
CA HIS A 127 1.04 28.13 -45.21
C HIS A 127 0.41 27.19 -46.24
N GLU A 128 -0.84 26.75 -46.03
CA GLU A 128 -1.58 25.90 -46.97
C GLU A 128 -1.69 26.54 -48.36
N GLU A 129 -2.06 27.83 -48.44
CA GLU A 129 -2.16 28.53 -49.73
C GLU A 129 -0.77 28.72 -50.37
N SER A 130 0.27 28.98 -49.58
CA SER A 130 1.66 29.06 -50.07
C SER A 130 2.13 27.73 -50.67
N GLU A 131 1.91 26.61 -49.98
CA GLU A 131 2.23 25.27 -50.49
C GLU A 131 1.44 24.94 -51.76
N ARG A 132 0.14 25.25 -51.79
CA ARG A 132 -0.72 25.08 -52.96
C ARG A 132 -0.21 25.88 -54.16
N ILE A 133 0.21 27.13 -53.96
CA ILE A 133 0.78 27.99 -55.00
C ILE A 133 2.13 27.41 -55.47
N MET A 134 3.00 26.99 -54.55
CA MET A 134 4.28 26.35 -54.89
C MET A 134 4.09 25.09 -55.73
N ASP A 135 3.19 24.19 -55.34
CA ASP A 135 2.94 22.94 -56.07
C ASP A 135 2.32 23.19 -57.45
N ASN A 136 1.46 24.21 -57.58
CA ASN A 136 0.98 24.65 -58.88
C ASN A 136 2.13 25.18 -59.77
N PHE A 137 3.05 25.97 -59.23
CA PHE A 137 4.22 26.42 -59.99
C PHE A 137 5.18 25.28 -60.35
N LYS A 138 5.41 24.30 -59.47
CA LYS A 138 6.17 23.08 -59.78
C LYS A 138 5.53 22.34 -60.96
N ALA A 139 4.22 22.09 -60.91
CA ALA A 139 3.51 21.40 -61.99
C ALA A 139 3.57 22.17 -63.33
N ILE A 140 3.49 23.50 -63.30
CA ILE A 140 3.64 24.34 -64.51
C ILE A 140 5.07 24.26 -65.06
N MET A 141 6.10 24.30 -64.22
CA MET A 141 7.50 24.14 -64.65
C MET A 141 7.74 22.77 -65.28
N GLU A 142 7.25 21.69 -64.65
CA GLU A 142 7.33 20.33 -65.21
C GLU A 142 6.60 20.20 -66.56
N GLU A 143 5.41 20.79 -66.72
CA GLU A 143 4.72 20.82 -68.02
C GLU A 143 5.56 21.59 -69.07
N CYS A 144 6.08 22.76 -68.71
CA CYS A 144 6.91 23.59 -69.59
C CYS A 144 8.16 22.84 -70.07
N ASP A 145 8.87 22.16 -69.18
CA ASP A 145 10.08 21.39 -69.52
C ASP A 145 9.78 20.19 -70.42
N LEU A 146 8.73 19.42 -70.10
CA LEU A 146 8.26 18.31 -70.93
C LEU A 146 7.88 18.80 -72.33
N ARG A 147 7.09 19.88 -72.42
CA ARG A 147 6.64 20.47 -73.68
C ARG A 147 7.79 21.05 -74.49
N LEU A 148 8.79 21.66 -73.85
CA LEU A 148 9.99 22.15 -74.50
C LEU A 148 10.84 21.00 -75.06
N ALA A 149 10.99 19.91 -74.31
CA ALA A 149 11.70 18.71 -74.77
C ALA A 149 10.98 18.05 -75.96
N GLU A 150 9.65 17.90 -75.89
CA GLU A 150 8.82 17.39 -76.99
C GLU A 150 8.92 18.28 -78.24
N MET A 151 8.86 19.61 -78.08
CA MET A 151 8.97 20.56 -79.19
C MET A 151 10.35 20.53 -79.85
N LYS A 152 11.43 20.49 -79.07
CA LYS A 152 12.81 20.34 -79.58
C LYS A 152 12.94 19.04 -80.38
N LYS A 153 12.45 17.92 -79.85
CA LYS A 153 12.46 16.62 -80.52
C LYS A 153 11.64 16.64 -81.81
N ALA A 154 10.42 17.17 -81.78
CA ALA A 154 9.55 17.27 -82.95
C ALA A 154 10.14 18.17 -84.06
N SER A 155 10.80 19.27 -83.69
CA SER A 155 11.51 20.14 -84.63
C SER A 155 12.68 19.41 -85.31
N TYR A 156 13.53 18.74 -84.53
CA TYR A 156 14.65 17.94 -85.05
C TYR A 156 14.20 16.79 -85.96
N GLU A 157 13.17 16.03 -85.55
CA GLU A 157 12.60 14.96 -86.37
C GLU A 157 12.02 15.50 -87.69
N PHE A 158 11.32 16.64 -87.66
CA PHE A 158 10.81 17.28 -88.87
C PHE A 158 11.93 17.78 -89.80
N GLU A 159 12.97 18.40 -89.25
CA GLU A 159 14.12 18.86 -90.04
C GLU A 159 14.87 17.68 -90.68
N ARG A 160 15.09 16.61 -89.92
CA ARG A 160 15.77 15.40 -90.40
C ARG A 160 14.94 14.67 -91.46
N ASP A 161 13.68 14.35 -91.17
CA ASP A 161 12.90 13.42 -91.98
C ASP A 161 12.17 14.12 -93.14
N VAL A 162 11.69 15.35 -92.92
CA VAL A 162 10.95 16.12 -93.93
C VAL A 162 11.85 17.12 -94.64
N VAL A 163 12.52 18.03 -93.94
CA VAL A 163 13.28 19.11 -94.60
C VAL A 163 14.50 18.56 -95.34
N LYS A 164 15.25 17.62 -94.75
CA LYS A 164 16.45 17.02 -95.35
C LYS A 164 16.17 15.67 -96.03
N GLY A 165 15.47 14.75 -95.35
CA GLY A 165 15.21 13.39 -95.84
C GLY A 165 14.13 13.25 -96.94
N SER A 166 13.40 14.32 -97.25
CA SER A 166 12.29 14.30 -98.21
C SER A 166 12.46 15.23 -99.41
N ILE A 167 13.68 15.71 -99.68
CA ILE A 167 14.00 16.49 -100.89
C ILE A 167 14.01 15.58 -102.13
N ASN A 168 13.42 16.03 -103.23
CA ASN A 168 13.55 15.39 -104.54
C ASN A 168 14.90 15.79 -105.19
N PRO A 169 15.81 14.84 -105.50
CA PRO A 169 17.14 15.13 -106.03
C PRO A 169 17.18 15.89 -107.37
N ARG A 170 16.09 15.89 -108.15
CA ARG A 170 16.01 16.60 -109.44
C ARG A 170 15.48 18.03 -109.33
N THR A 171 14.68 18.33 -108.32
CA THR A 171 14.01 19.65 -108.20
C THR A 171 14.45 20.43 -106.96
N ASN A 172 15.20 19.83 -106.05
CA ASN A 172 15.58 20.37 -104.74
C ASN A 172 14.40 20.91 -103.91
N LYS A 173 13.18 20.40 -104.17
CA LYS A 173 11.96 20.71 -103.41
C LYS A 173 11.53 19.50 -102.58
N VAL A 174 10.92 19.77 -101.43
CA VAL A 174 10.36 18.73 -100.55
C VAL A 174 9.18 18.02 -101.24
N ILE A 175 9.14 16.69 -101.15
CA ILE A 175 8.09 15.84 -101.73
C ILE A 175 6.83 15.93 -100.85
N ALA A 176 5.76 16.51 -101.39
CA ALA A 176 4.51 16.75 -100.66
C ALA A 176 3.92 15.49 -100.00
N GLU A 177 3.92 14.35 -100.69
CA GLU A 177 3.42 13.07 -100.16
C GLU A 177 4.13 12.63 -98.87
N LYS A 178 5.44 12.88 -98.75
CA LYS A 178 6.20 12.57 -97.53
C LYS A 178 5.84 13.51 -96.38
N VAL A 179 5.52 14.78 -96.67
CA VAL A 179 4.99 15.73 -95.67
C VAL A 179 3.63 15.25 -95.15
N VAL A 180 2.73 14.86 -96.06
CA VAL A 180 1.39 14.34 -95.70
C VAL A 180 1.51 13.11 -94.81
N ARG A 181 2.32 12.11 -95.21
CA ARG A 181 2.56 10.91 -94.40
C ARG A 181 3.10 11.22 -93.01
N TYR A 182 4.06 12.14 -92.90
CA TYR A 182 4.59 12.58 -91.59
C TYR A 182 3.48 13.18 -90.71
N LEU A 183 2.60 14.02 -91.27
CA LEU A 183 1.48 14.60 -90.53
C LEU A 183 0.46 13.54 -90.11
N GLU A 184 0.13 12.59 -90.98
CA GLU A 184 -0.75 11.45 -90.68
C GLU A 184 -0.20 10.58 -89.53
N ASP A 185 1.09 10.22 -89.58
CA ASP A 185 1.73 9.42 -88.54
C ASP A 185 1.80 10.19 -87.20
N LYS A 186 2.07 11.50 -87.21
CA LYS A 186 2.01 12.34 -86.00
C LYS A 186 0.59 12.48 -85.45
N LEU A 187 -0.44 12.56 -86.29
CA LEU A 187 -1.85 12.55 -85.86
C LEU A 187 -2.23 11.20 -85.23
N ARG A 188 -1.84 10.08 -85.84
CA ARG A 188 -2.06 8.72 -85.30
C ARG A 188 -1.36 8.52 -83.95
N ALA A 189 -0.11 8.99 -83.82
CA ALA A 189 0.63 8.95 -82.57
C ALA A 189 -0.04 9.79 -81.47
N ARG A 190 -0.53 11.00 -81.80
CA ARG A 190 -1.32 11.83 -80.86
C ARG A 190 -2.62 11.13 -80.43
N GLY A 191 -3.35 10.49 -81.34
CA GLY A 191 -4.55 9.70 -81.00
C GLY A 191 -4.25 8.58 -80.00
N THR A 192 -3.14 7.86 -80.19
CA THR A 192 -2.70 6.80 -79.27
C THR A 192 -2.33 7.36 -77.89
N LEU A 193 -1.68 8.53 -77.84
CA LEU A 193 -1.34 9.21 -76.59
C LEU A 193 -2.59 9.70 -75.84
N ILE A 194 -3.59 10.24 -76.54
CA ILE A 194 -4.86 10.67 -75.95
C ILE A 194 -5.55 9.50 -75.24
N GLU A 195 -5.67 8.35 -75.89
CA GLU A 195 -6.34 7.19 -75.28
C GLU A 195 -5.54 6.63 -74.08
N LYS A 196 -4.20 6.61 -74.16
CA LYS A 196 -3.33 6.26 -73.02
C LYS A 196 -3.52 7.20 -71.83
N LEU A 197 -3.59 8.52 -72.07
CA LEU A 197 -3.82 9.52 -71.04
C LEU A 197 -5.24 9.42 -70.45
N ARG A 198 -6.24 9.15 -71.29
CA ARG A 198 -7.64 8.91 -70.87
C ARG A 198 -7.75 7.73 -69.92
N LEU A 199 -7.12 6.60 -70.27
CA LEU A 199 -7.08 5.41 -69.41
C LEU A 199 -6.38 5.70 -68.09
N LYS A 200 -5.20 6.35 -68.12
CA LYS A 200 -4.46 6.75 -66.90
C LYS A 200 -5.29 7.68 -66.02
N ASN A 201 -6.01 8.64 -66.59
CA ASN A 201 -6.90 9.54 -65.85
C ASN A 201 -8.07 8.79 -65.18
N ALA A 202 -8.65 7.79 -65.84
CA ALA A 202 -9.67 6.93 -65.25
C ALA A 202 -9.12 6.11 -64.07
N THR A 203 -7.94 5.50 -64.21
CA THR A 203 -7.26 4.77 -63.12
C THR A 203 -6.97 5.68 -61.92
N LEU A 204 -6.40 6.87 -62.15
CA LEU A 204 -6.10 7.83 -61.09
C LEU A 204 -7.37 8.32 -60.37
N LYS A 205 -8.49 8.51 -61.08
CA LYS A 205 -9.79 8.82 -60.46
C LYS A 205 -10.29 7.72 -59.52
N VAL A 206 -10.12 6.45 -59.90
CA VAL A 206 -10.47 5.30 -59.03
C VAL A 206 -9.55 5.23 -57.81
N GLN A 207 -8.24 5.43 -58.00
CA GLN A 207 -7.27 5.47 -56.90
C GLN A 207 -7.55 6.62 -55.91
N LYS A 208 -7.84 7.83 -56.40
CA LYS A 208 -8.26 8.96 -55.56
C LYS A 208 -9.49 8.63 -54.72
N LYS A 209 -10.53 8.03 -55.33
CA LYS A 209 -11.74 7.60 -54.59
C LYS A 209 -11.42 6.56 -53.52
N LYS A 210 -10.57 5.56 -53.82
CA LYS A 210 -10.16 4.55 -52.84
C LYS A 210 -9.40 5.16 -51.66
N LEU A 211 -8.42 6.02 -51.92
CA LEU A 211 -7.63 6.68 -50.88
C LEU A 211 -8.51 7.59 -49.99
N HIS A 212 -9.44 8.35 -50.60
CA HIS A 212 -10.37 9.19 -49.84
C HIS A 212 -11.33 8.36 -48.97
N MET A 213 -11.79 7.20 -49.44
CA MET A 213 -12.59 6.28 -48.62
C MET A 213 -11.77 5.65 -47.48
N GLN A 214 -10.49 5.34 -47.71
CA GLN A 214 -9.58 4.85 -46.66
C GLN A 214 -9.25 5.93 -45.62
N LEU A 215 -9.17 7.20 -46.04
CA LEU A 215 -9.04 8.34 -45.14
C LEU A 215 -10.28 8.45 -44.25
N LYS A 216 -11.48 8.47 -44.85
CA LYS A 216 -12.75 8.53 -44.11
C LYS A 216 -12.92 7.38 -43.11
N GLN A 217 -12.54 6.16 -43.49
CA GLN A 217 -12.56 5.02 -42.57
C GLN A 217 -11.57 5.16 -41.40
N LYS A 218 -10.46 5.87 -41.58
CA LYS A 218 -9.51 6.17 -40.48
C LYS A 218 -9.98 7.33 -39.61
N GLU A 219 -10.63 8.34 -40.20
CA GLU A 219 -11.29 9.43 -39.48
C GLU A 219 -12.41 8.88 -38.60
N GLU A 220 -13.32 8.05 -39.15
CA GLU A 220 -14.38 7.34 -38.41
C GLU A 220 -13.81 6.42 -37.31
N MET A 221 -12.67 5.75 -37.54
CA MET A 221 -11.98 4.95 -36.50
C MET A 221 -11.40 5.84 -35.39
N GLY A 222 -11.02 7.08 -35.70
CA GLY A 222 -10.60 8.09 -34.72
C GLY A 222 -11.79 8.68 -33.94
N GLU A 223 -12.95 8.85 -34.58
CA GLU A 223 -14.19 9.25 -33.91
C GLU A 223 -14.70 8.20 -32.91
N VAL A 224 -14.42 6.90 -33.12
CA VAL A 224 -14.81 5.82 -32.19
C VAL A 224 -13.94 5.78 -30.92
N LEU A 225 -12.79 6.47 -30.91
CA LEU A 225 -11.84 6.43 -29.79
C LEU A 225 -11.49 7.86 -29.36
N HIS A 226 -12.39 8.49 -28.60
CA HIS A 226 -12.22 9.86 -28.18
C HIS A 226 -11.09 10.01 -27.17
N GLU A 227 -10.47 11.20 -27.12
CA GLU A 227 -9.53 11.57 -26.06
C GLU A 227 -10.16 11.45 -24.67
N VAL A 228 -11.49 11.62 -24.57
CA VAL A 228 -12.29 11.40 -23.37
C VAL A 228 -12.21 9.94 -22.90
N ASP A 229 -12.24 8.95 -23.79
CA ASP A 229 -12.15 7.53 -23.44
C ASP A 229 -10.75 7.17 -22.93
N PHE A 230 -9.71 7.73 -23.55
CA PHE A 230 -8.33 7.61 -23.05
C PHE A 230 -8.15 8.25 -21.69
N ASN A 231 -8.71 9.44 -21.47
CA ASN A 231 -8.65 10.14 -20.20
C ASN A 231 -9.47 9.40 -19.12
N GLN A 232 -10.63 8.83 -19.46
CA GLN A 232 -11.42 7.97 -18.58
C GLN A 232 -10.63 6.72 -18.17
N LEU A 233 -10.03 6.00 -19.12
CA LEU A 233 -9.19 4.82 -18.84
C LEU A 233 -7.98 5.17 -17.96
N LYS A 234 -7.39 6.35 -18.15
CA LYS A 234 -6.28 6.88 -17.34
C LYS A 234 -6.72 7.19 -15.91
N ILE A 235 -7.91 7.80 -15.73
CA ILE A 235 -8.53 8.04 -14.43
C ILE A 235 -8.85 6.72 -13.71
N GLU A 236 -9.45 5.75 -14.41
CA GLU A 236 -9.77 4.43 -13.84
C GLU A 236 -8.51 3.70 -13.39
N ASN A 237 -7.46 3.67 -14.23
CA ASN A 237 -6.18 3.06 -13.89
C ASN A 237 -5.55 3.72 -12.64
N GLN A 238 -5.53 5.05 -12.58
CA GLN A 238 -5.07 5.80 -11.40
C GLN A 238 -5.87 5.43 -10.13
N GLN A 239 -7.20 5.36 -10.21
CA GLN A 239 -8.05 4.93 -9.10
C GLN A 239 -7.80 3.47 -8.69
N TYR A 240 -7.47 2.58 -9.62
CA TYR A 240 -7.12 1.19 -9.30
C TYR A 240 -5.75 1.09 -8.60
N ILE A 241 -4.76 1.89 -9.02
CA ILE A 241 -3.45 2.00 -8.36
C ILE A 241 -3.64 2.48 -6.92
N GLU A 242 -4.41 3.55 -6.70
CA GLU A 242 -4.70 4.08 -5.36
C GLU A 242 -5.38 3.04 -4.46
N LYS A 243 -6.37 2.30 -4.97
CA LYS A 243 -7.02 1.19 -4.25
C LYS A 243 -6.06 0.04 -3.94
N ILE A 244 -5.10 -0.26 -4.81
CA ILE A 244 -4.06 -1.27 -4.58
C ILE A 244 -3.14 -0.80 -3.45
N ASP A 245 -2.72 0.47 -3.45
CA ASP A 245 -1.86 1.03 -2.41
C ASP A 245 -2.56 1.12 -1.04
N GLU A 246 -3.84 1.49 -0.98
CA GLU A 246 -4.65 1.37 0.25
C GLU A 246 -4.62 -0.06 0.81
N ARG A 247 -4.94 -1.08 -0.03
CA ARG A 247 -4.95 -2.48 0.42
C ARG A 247 -3.56 -2.98 0.81
N ASN A 248 -2.49 -2.49 0.17
CA ASN A 248 -1.11 -2.79 0.53
C ASN A 248 -0.73 -2.20 1.90
N GLN A 249 -1.18 -0.97 2.21
CA GLN A 249 -0.99 -0.34 3.51
C GLN A 249 -1.75 -1.08 4.61
N ASP A 250 -3.01 -1.47 4.37
CA ASP A 250 -3.80 -2.31 5.28
C ASP A 250 -3.12 -3.66 5.54
N LEU A 251 -2.62 -4.32 4.48
CA LEU A 251 -1.90 -5.59 4.58
C LEU A 251 -0.61 -5.44 5.40
N LEU A 252 0.14 -4.35 5.23
CA LEU A 252 1.34 -4.07 6.00
C LEU A 252 1.01 -3.84 7.49
N ARG A 253 -0.05 -3.08 7.78
CA ARG A 253 -0.55 -2.84 9.14
C ARG A 253 -0.95 -4.14 9.83
N LEU A 254 -1.68 -5.01 9.14
CA LEU A 254 -2.08 -6.33 9.64
C LEU A 254 -0.88 -7.25 9.88
N LYS A 255 0.13 -7.25 8.99
CA LYS A 255 1.38 -8.01 9.19
C LYS A 255 2.13 -7.55 10.44
N LEU A 256 2.26 -6.24 10.66
CA LEU A 256 2.90 -5.69 11.86
C LEU A 256 2.12 -6.06 13.13
N MET A 257 0.80 -5.94 13.10
CA MET A 257 -0.06 -6.31 14.23
C MET A 257 0.05 -7.80 14.56
N ALA A 258 0.02 -8.68 13.54
CA ALA A 258 0.22 -10.11 13.72
C ALA A 258 1.61 -10.45 14.30
N GLY A 259 2.67 -9.77 13.85
CA GLY A 259 4.02 -9.91 14.40
C GLY A 259 4.10 -9.54 15.89
N ASN A 260 3.52 -8.39 16.26
CA ASN A 260 3.44 -7.95 17.66
C ASN A 260 2.63 -8.93 18.52
N THR A 261 1.47 -9.39 18.05
CA THR A 261 0.65 -10.39 18.73
C THR A 261 1.41 -11.71 18.92
N LEU A 262 2.19 -12.15 17.92
CA LEU A 262 3.03 -13.35 18.02
C LEU A 262 4.16 -13.19 19.06
N GLN A 263 4.78 -12.00 19.15
CA GLN A 263 5.79 -11.70 20.17
C GLN A 263 5.20 -11.74 21.59
N VAL A 264 4.01 -11.16 21.78
CA VAL A 264 3.27 -11.21 23.05
C VAL A 264 2.89 -12.66 23.39
N LEU A 265 2.35 -13.41 22.43
CA LEU A 265 2.01 -14.83 22.60
C LEU A 265 3.23 -15.69 22.99
N ASN A 266 4.37 -15.49 22.33
CA ASN A 266 5.61 -16.20 22.67
C ASN A 266 6.14 -15.82 24.07
N SER A 267 5.93 -14.57 24.49
CA SER A 267 6.27 -14.13 25.85
C SER A 267 5.39 -14.82 26.90
N TYR A 268 4.09 -14.97 26.65
CA TYR A 268 3.19 -15.74 27.50
C TYR A 268 3.48 -17.24 27.49
N LYS A 269 3.81 -17.84 26.34
CA LYS A 269 4.25 -19.25 26.25
C LYS A 269 5.50 -19.52 27.13
N LYS A 270 6.49 -18.62 27.10
CA LYS A 270 7.68 -18.70 27.96
C LYS A 270 7.32 -18.61 29.45
N LYS A 271 6.48 -17.65 29.85
CA LYS A 271 6.00 -17.52 31.24
C LYS A 271 5.21 -18.75 31.70
N LEU A 272 4.33 -19.27 30.85
CA LEU A 272 3.55 -20.48 31.15
C LEU A 272 4.49 -21.67 31.37
N HIS A 273 5.43 -21.92 30.46
CA HIS A 273 6.39 -23.02 30.59
C HIS A 273 7.23 -22.92 31.87
N TYR A 274 7.68 -21.71 32.23
CA TYR A 274 8.36 -21.46 33.51
C TYR A 274 7.48 -21.83 34.71
N PHE A 275 6.21 -21.38 34.75
CA PHE A 275 5.29 -21.72 35.84
C PHE A 275 4.91 -23.21 35.88
N THR A 276 4.83 -23.89 34.73
CA THR A 276 4.64 -25.35 34.67
C THR A 276 5.83 -26.06 35.32
N LEU A 277 7.07 -25.71 34.95
CA LEU A 277 8.27 -26.30 35.54
C LEU A 277 8.37 -26.02 37.05
N GLN A 278 8.07 -24.79 37.49
CA GLN A 278 7.99 -24.46 38.92
C GLN A 278 6.91 -25.28 39.66
N SER A 279 5.75 -25.50 39.03
CA SER A 279 4.69 -26.34 39.61
C SER A 279 5.12 -27.80 39.74
N GLU A 280 5.83 -28.34 38.76
CA GLU A 280 6.40 -29.70 38.82
C GLU A 280 7.47 -29.83 39.91
N GLN A 281 8.37 -28.85 40.02
CA GLN A 281 9.35 -28.79 41.11
C GLN A 281 8.68 -28.75 42.49
N LEU A 282 7.70 -27.86 42.69
CA LEU A 282 6.95 -27.77 43.95
C LEU A 282 6.17 -29.05 44.27
N LYS A 283 5.60 -29.75 43.27
CA LYS A 283 4.97 -31.07 43.47
C LYS A 283 5.98 -32.13 43.92
N SER A 284 7.17 -32.14 43.33
CA SER A 284 8.27 -33.02 43.76
C SER A 284 8.75 -32.69 45.17
N GLU A 285 8.75 -31.42 45.56
CA GLU A 285 9.15 -30.99 46.90
C GLU A 285 8.07 -31.32 47.96
N ILE A 286 6.78 -31.14 47.62
CA ILE A 286 5.65 -31.52 48.48
C ILE A 286 5.63 -33.04 48.72
N THR A 287 5.82 -33.85 47.66
CA THR A 287 5.88 -35.32 47.81
C THR A 287 7.08 -35.74 48.68
N SER A 288 8.27 -35.19 48.44
CA SER A 288 9.43 -35.45 49.30
C SER A 288 9.23 -35.00 50.77
N ARG A 289 8.48 -33.92 51.02
CA ARG A 289 8.15 -33.49 52.39
C ARG A 289 7.12 -34.40 53.05
N ASN A 290 6.10 -34.85 52.31
CA ASN A 290 5.11 -35.79 52.82
C ASN A 290 5.74 -37.15 53.16
N ASP A 291 6.66 -37.66 52.33
CA ASP A 291 7.43 -38.87 52.61
C ASP A 291 8.29 -38.73 53.88
N LEU A 292 8.90 -37.55 54.09
CA LEU A 292 9.67 -37.26 55.29
C LEU A 292 8.77 -37.18 56.53
N LEU A 293 7.63 -36.49 56.46
CA LEU A 293 6.65 -36.43 57.54
C LEU A 293 6.15 -37.83 57.91
N SER A 294 5.78 -38.66 56.92
CA SER A 294 5.34 -40.03 57.18
C SER A 294 6.41 -40.89 57.88
N ARG A 295 7.70 -40.67 57.60
CA ARG A 295 8.79 -41.32 58.33
C ARG A 295 8.89 -40.81 59.77
N ILE A 296 8.86 -39.48 59.96
CA ILE A 296 8.92 -38.86 61.29
C ILE A 296 7.72 -39.30 62.15
N ASP A 297 6.52 -39.39 61.59
CA ASP A 297 5.34 -39.88 62.32
C ASP A 297 5.52 -41.34 62.74
N SER A 298 6.06 -42.19 61.85
CA SER A 298 6.35 -43.60 62.19
C SER A 298 7.45 -43.76 63.25
N GLU A 299 8.51 -42.96 63.16
CA GLU A 299 9.60 -42.93 64.14
C GLU A 299 9.10 -42.42 65.49
N THR A 300 8.32 -41.33 65.50
CA THR A 300 7.70 -40.76 66.71
C THR A 300 6.80 -41.79 67.39
N HIS A 301 6.02 -42.56 66.63
CA HIS A 301 5.19 -43.64 67.18
C HIS A 301 6.05 -44.72 67.87
N THR A 302 7.12 -45.20 67.21
CA THR A 302 8.03 -46.19 67.80
C THR A 302 8.75 -45.67 69.05
N VAL A 303 9.22 -44.42 69.03
CA VAL A 303 9.87 -43.77 70.18
C VAL A 303 8.88 -43.59 71.34
N GLU A 304 7.60 -43.33 71.06
CA GLU A 304 6.57 -43.20 72.10
C GLU A 304 6.19 -44.57 72.71
N GLU A 305 6.15 -45.64 71.92
CA GLU A 305 6.02 -47.02 72.42
C GLU A 305 7.22 -47.42 73.32
N GLU A 306 8.45 -47.17 72.85
CA GLU A 306 9.68 -47.42 73.61
C GLU A 306 9.72 -46.61 74.92
N ARG A 307 9.36 -45.33 74.86
CA ARG A 307 9.23 -44.46 76.03
C ARG A 307 8.19 -45.00 77.01
N ALA A 308 7.01 -45.41 76.53
CA ALA A 308 5.97 -45.96 77.40
C ALA A 308 6.40 -47.26 78.08
N ALA A 309 7.12 -48.14 77.36
CA ALA A 309 7.72 -49.35 77.91
C ALA A 309 8.80 -49.01 78.97
N ALA A 310 9.70 -48.08 78.67
CA ALA A 310 10.74 -47.61 79.59
C ALA A 310 10.15 -46.96 80.85
N GLU A 311 9.12 -46.11 80.73
CA GLU A 311 8.40 -45.53 81.87
C GLU A 311 7.67 -46.59 82.72
N LYS A 312 7.14 -47.66 82.09
CA LYS A 312 6.52 -48.79 82.81
C LYS A 312 7.56 -49.57 83.63
N ILE A 313 8.77 -49.78 83.08
CA ILE A 313 9.89 -50.40 83.80
C ILE A 313 10.39 -49.46 84.91
N ASN A 314 10.58 -48.17 84.63
CA ASN A 314 11.04 -47.18 85.61
C ASN A 314 10.06 -47.07 86.80
N ARG A 315 8.74 -47.07 86.54
CA ARG A 315 7.71 -47.14 87.60
C ARG A 315 7.84 -48.39 88.47
N LYS A 316 8.02 -49.57 87.88
CA LYS A 316 8.27 -50.82 88.65
C LYS A 316 9.54 -50.73 89.49
N LEU A 317 10.64 -50.23 88.94
CA LEU A 317 11.91 -50.08 89.66
C LEU A 317 11.80 -49.08 90.82
N ARG A 318 11.12 -47.95 90.62
CA ARG A 318 10.81 -46.98 91.69
C ARG A 318 9.92 -47.60 92.78
N GLN A 319 8.94 -48.40 92.39
CA GLN A 319 8.09 -49.12 93.35
C GLN A 319 8.92 -50.14 94.14
N HIS A 320 9.72 -50.98 93.49
CA HIS A 320 10.65 -51.89 94.17
C HIS A 320 11.62 -51.15 95.11
N LEU A 321 12.10 -49.96 94.74
CA LEU A 321 12.97 -49.14 95.60
C LEU A 321 12.22 -48.55 96.81
N ALA A 322 10.94 -48.18 96.65
CA ALA A 322 10.09 -47.67 97.73
C ALA A 322 9.60 -48.78 98.68
N ASP A 323 9.32 -49.97 98.14
CA ASP A 323 8.94 -51.18 98.89
C ASP A 323 10.16 -51.87 99.53
N TYR A 324 11.38 -51.55 99.07
CA TYR A 324 12.61 -52.06 99.67
C TYR A 324 12.71 -51.62 101.14
N ARG A 325 12.66 -52.61 102.03
CA ARG A 325 12.96 -52.48 103.45
C ARG A 325 14.07 -53.45 103.77
N VAL A 326 15.20 -52.91 104.24
CA VAL A 326 16.23 -53.73 104.86
C VAL A 326 15.71 -54.11 106.24
N PRO A 327 15.60 -55.42 106.58
CA PRO A 327 15.25 -55.82 107.94
C PRO A 327 16.26 -55.25 108.93
N ASP A 328 15.80 -54.86 110.12
CA ASP A 328 16.71 -54.45 111.19
C ASP A 328 17.78 -55.52 111.42
N VAL A 329 19.02 -55.09 111.65
CA VAL A 329 20.20 -56.00 111.73
C VAL A 329 19.96 -57.11 112.75
N MET A 330 19.29 -56.82 113.87
CA MET A 330 18.99 -57.79 114.91
C MET A 330 17.87 -58.77 114.53
N VAL A 331 16.97 -58.39 113.63
CA VAL A 331 15.94 -59.29 113.06
C VAL A 331 16.59 -60.24 112.06
N TYR A 332 17.40 -59.72 111.13
CA TYR A 332 18.12 -60.55 110.15
C TYR A 332 19.05 -61.57 110.81
N VAL A 333 19.76 -61.18 111.88
CA VAL A 333 20.62 -62.11 112.64
C VAL A 333 19.81 -63.22 113.31
N LYS A 334 18.64 -62.92 113.88
CA LYS A 334 17.74 -63.92 114.47
C LYS A 334 17.19 -64.87 113.42
N GLU A 335 16.58 -64.36 112.34
CA GLU A 335 16.04 -65.20 111.27
C GLU A 335 17.12 -66.11 110.64
N LYS A 336 18.35 -65.62 110.50
CA LYS A 336 19.48 -66.42 109.99
C LYS A 336 19.91 -67.52 110.97
N ALA A 337 19.84 -67.28 112.28
CA ALA A 337 20.07 -68.29 113.31
C ALA A 337 18.94 -69.34 113.30
N ASP A 338 17.68 -68.92 113.21
CA ASP A 338 16.52 -69.79 113.10
C ASP A 338 16.58 -70.66 111.84
N LEU A 339 17.02 -70.10 110.69
CA LEU A 339 17.25 -70.84 109.45
C LEU A 339 18.34 -71.91 109.60
N TYR A 340 19.39 -71.63 110.39
CA TYR A 340 20.44 -72.59 110.69
C TYR A 340 19.93 -73.72 111.61
N GLU A 341 19.13 -73.38 112.62
CA GLU A 341 18.43 -74.38 113.43
C GLU A 341 17.46 -75.23 112.62
N LEU A 342 16.66 -74.63 111.73
CA LEU A 342 15.72 -75.35 110.89
C LEU A 342 16.45 -76.30 109.95
N LYS A 343 17.55 -75.87 109.31
CA LYS A 343 18.40 -76.76 108.50
C LYS A 343 19.00 -77.91 109.32
N LYS A 344 19.38 -77.66 110.58
CA LYS A 344 19.84 -78.72 111.50
C LYS A 344 18.70 -79.68 111.87
N LYS A 345 17.49 -79.18 112.12
CA LYS A 345 16.28 -79.96 112.40
C LYS A 345 15.89 -80.80 111.18
N VAL A 346 15.88 -80.24 109.96
CA VAL A 346 15.63 -80.95 108.70
C VAL A 346 16.62 -82.10 108.52
N ARG A 347 17.94 -81.87 108.61
CA ARG A 347 18.96 -82.93 108.56
C ARG A 347 18.79 -84.03 109.62
N THR A 348 18.25 -83.67 110.79
CA THR A 348 17.96 -84.62 111.86
C THR A 348 16.71 -85.45 111.53
N TRP A 349 15.71 -84.86 110.89
CA TRP A 349 14.50 -85.56 110.43
C TRP A 349 14.75 -86.42 109.19
N GLU A 350 15.52 -85.95 108.20
CA GLU A 350 15.99 -86.75 107.06
C GLU A 350 16.65 -88.05 107.56
N ARG A 351 17.60 -87.94 108.50
CA ARG A 351 18.25 -89.09 109.12
C ARG A 351 17.31 -89.98 109.95
N LYS A 352 16.23 -89.44 110.52
CA LYS A 352 15.18 -90.24 111.19
C LYS A 352 14.28 -90.98 110.19
N VAL A 353 13.98 -90.36 109.04
CA VAL A 353 13.23 -90.98 107.94
C VAL A 353 14.05 -92.14 107.36
N GLU A 354 15.35 -91.96 107.10
CA GLU A 354 16.27 -93.05 106.73
C GLU A 354 16.17 -94.24 107.69
N ILE A 355 16.26 -94.00 109.00
CA ILE A 355 16.16 -95.07 110.02
C ILE A 355 14.78 -95.73 110.01
N ALA A 356 13.70 -94.96 109.83
CA ALA A 356 12.34 -95.48 109.76
C ALA A 356 12.08 -96.28 108.48
N GLU A 357 12.64 -95.88 107.33
CA GLU A 357 12.57 -96.62 106.07
C GLU A 357 13.36 -97.93 106.15
N MET A 358 14.56 -97.92 106.76
CA MET A 358 15.32 -99.15 107.04
C MET A 358 14.56 -100.10 107.98
N ALA A 359 13.91 -99.57 109.02
CA ALA A 359 13.06 -100.35 109.92
C ALA A 359 11.84 -100.94 109.19
N LEU A 360 11.19 -100.14 108.33
CA LEU A 360 10.03 -100.59 107.56
C LEU A 360 10.41 -101.65 106.52
N ASP A 361 11.57 -101.56 105.88
CA ASP A 361 12.06 -102.56 104.95
C ASP A 361 12.46 -103.87 105.65
N THR A 362 13.04 -103.81 106.85
CA THR A 362 13.27 -105.00 107.69
C THR A 362 11.95 -105.65 108.16
N HIS A 363 10.95 -104.87 108.57
CA HIS A 363 9.62 -105.41 108.88
C HIS A 363 8.91 -106.00 107.65
N ARG A 364 9.05 -105.41 106.45
CA ARG A 364 8.54 -105.99 105.20
C ARG A 364 9.20 -107.32 104.84
N LYS A 365 10.52 -107.47 105.09
CA LYS A 365 11.25 -108.73 104.90
C LYS A 365 10.78 -109.81 105.88
N ALA A 366 10.62 -109.47 107.16
CA ALA A 366 10.08 -110.39 108.16
C ALA A 366 8.63 -110.83 107.84
N TRP A 367 7.76 -109.91 107.43
CA TRP A 367 6.39 -110.23 107.04
C TRP A 367 6.33 -111.17 105.83
N LYS A 368 7.15 -110.94 104.80
CA LYS A 368 7.25 -111.83 103.63
C LYS A 368 7.71 -113.25 104.00
N GLN A 369 8.63 -113.40 104.97
CA GLN A 369 9.05 -114.73 105.46
C GLN A 369 7.92 -115.45 106.20
N ILE A 370 7.16 -114.75 107.04
CA ILE A 370 5.98 -115.31 107.74
C ILE A 370 4.90 -115.72 106.74
N GLN A 371 4.66 -114.90 105.71
CA GLN A 371 3.65 -115.18 104.68
C GLN A 371 4.01 -116.42 103.81
N MET A 372 5.30 -116.62 103.48
CA MET A 372 5.73 -117.83 102.77
C MET A 372 5.62 -119.11 103.64
N ALA A 373 5.85 -119.00 104.96
CA ALA A 373 5.76 -120.14 105.88
C ALA A 373 4.30 -120.62 106.10
N ALA A 374 3.32 -119.72 106.02
CA ALA A 374 1.90 -120.03 106.19
C ALA A 374 1.28 -120.85 105.03
N GLN A 375 2.03 -121.11 103.95
CA GLN A 375 1.47 -121.58 102.68
C GLN A 375 1.89 -123.01 102.27
N GLN A 376 2.48 -123.80 103.18
CA GLN A 376 2.91 -125.19 102.94
C GLN A 376 2.34 -126.27 103.88
N VAL A 377 1.20 -126.04 104.55
CA VAL A 377 0.50 -127.09 105.32
C VAL A 377 -0.98 -127.17 104.94
N ASN A 378 -1.29 -127.97 103.91
CA ASN A 378 -2.50 -128.82 103.78
C ASN A 378 -2.65 -129.41 102.36
N PRO A 379 -2.84 -130.73 102.23
CA PRO A 379 -3.58 -131.34 101.12
C PRO A 379 -4.84 -132.10 101.57
N TRP A 380 -5.76 -132.33 100.61
CA TRP A 380 -7.14 -132.89 100.65
C TRP A 380 -8.25 -131.82 100.77
N GLY A 381 -9.10 -131.56 99.76
CA GLY A 381 -9.18 -131.94 98.33
C GLY A 381 -9.95 -130.81 97.59
N THR A 382 -10.30 -130.79 96.30
CA THR A 382 -10.33 -131.76 95.18
C THR A 382 -10.48 -130.98 93.84
N MET A 383 -10.34 -131.67 92.70
CA MET A 383 -10.84 -131.38 91.33
C MET A 383 -12.15 -130.53 91.26
N GLN A 384 -12.56 -129.79 90.22
CA GLN A 384 -12.14 -129.56 88.81
C GLN A 384 -12.90 -128.28 88.29
N ALA A 385 -12.91 -127.78 87.04
CA ALA A 385 -12.40 -128.20 85.72
C ALA A 385 -12.03 -126.97 84.84
N VAL A 386 -11.36 -127.23 83.70
CA VAL A 386 -10.78 -126.28 82.69
C VAL A 386 -9.76 -125.30 83.26
#